data_AF-A0A9D6F0V7-F1
#
_entry.id   AF-A0A9D6F0V7-F1
#
_cell.length_a   1.000
_cell.length_b   1.000
_cell.length_c   1.000
_cell.angle_alpha   90.00
_cell.angle_beta   90.00
_cell.angle_gamma   90.00
#
_symmetry.space_group_name_H-M   'P 1'
#
loop_
_entity.id
_entity.type
_entity.pdbx_description
1 polymer ?
#
loop_
_entity_poly.entity_id
_entity_poly.type
_entity_poly.pdbx_seq_one_letter_code
_entity_poly.pdbx_strand_id
1 'polypeptide(L)'
;MATFYVLPSRHLLGQRFGEMLSSLFPGTDFTQWEWPDLAEALAAIVQEQADAHLIYHEELDDTLSVKDALMRDFGAGIDDEIIEIHFGAGLMQFFHQRWAAESLPRAA
;
A
#
# COMPACT_ATOMS: atom_id res chain seq x y z
N MET A 1 -18.32 -3.17 -1.39
CA MET A 1 -17.19 -3.67 -0.62
C MET A 1 -15.98 -3.47 -1.49
N ALA A 2 -15.20 -2.44 -1.20
CA ALA A 2 -13.99 -2.09 -1.92
C ALA A 2 -12.78 -2.57 -1.12
N THR A 3 -11.68 -2.81 -1.82
CA THR A 3 -10.40 -3.16 -1.19
C THR A 3 -9.48 -1.96 -1.27
N PHE A 4 -8.91 -1.58 -0.13
CA PHE A 4 -7.95 -0.50 0.04
C PHE A 4 -6.58 -1.10 0.37
N TYR A 5 -5.64 -0.97 -0.54
CA TYR A 5 -4.23 -1.32 -0.30
C TYR A 5 -3.48 -0.09 0.18
N VAL A 6 -2.90 -0.18 1.36
CA VAL A 6 -2.01 0.84 1.90
C VAL A 6 -0.58 0.42 1.63
N LEU A 7 0.05 1.09 0.68
CA LEU A 7 1.42 0.87 0.26
C LEU A 7 2.38 1.60 1.20
N PRO A 8 3.63 1.14 1.36
CA PRO A 8 4.67 1.96 1.97
C PRO A 8 4.98 3.17 1.09
N SER A 9 5.75 4.14 1.57
CA SER A 9 6.08 5.35 0.79
C SER A 9 6.62 5.02 -0.60
N ARG A 10 6.35 5.90 -1.57
CA ARG A 10 6.78 5.79 -2.97
C ARG A 10 8.27 5.55 -3.09
N HIS A 11 9.07 6.27 -2.29
CA HIS A 11 10.51 6.06 -2.25
C HIS A 11 10.90 4.66 -1.75
N LEU A 12 10.28 4.18 -0.67
CA LEU A 12 10.62 2.86 -0.13
C LEU A 12 10.17 1.75 -1.09
N LEU A 13 8.97 1.87 -1.67
CA LEU A 13 8.45 0.95 -2.67
C LEU A 13 9.37 0.90 -3.90
N GLY A 14 9.65 2.06 -4.48
CA GLY A 14 10.52 2.20 -5.64
C GLY A 14 11.94 1.70 -5.40
N GLN A 15 12.52 1.97 -4.23
CA GLN A 15 13.83 1.45 -3.86
C GLN A 15 13.84 -0.08 -3.91
N ARG A 16 12.88 -0.74 -3.25
CA ARG A 16 12.84 -2.20 -3.16
C ARG A 16 12.64 -2.85 -4.52
N PHE A 17 11.79 -2.28 -5.35
CA PHE A 17 11.60 -2.76 -6.71
C PHE A 17 12.82 -2.48 -7.60
N GLY A 18 13.48 -1.34 -7.44
CA GLY A 18 14.73 -1.02 -8.14
C GLY A 18 15.82 -2.03 -7.79
N GLU A 19 16.03 -2.32 -6.50
CA GLU A 19 16.96 -3.34 -6.01
C GLU A 19 16.66 -4.72 -6.62
N MET A 20 15.38 -5.11 -6.68
CA MET A 20 14.95 -6.36 -7.29
C MET A 20 15.24 -6.42 -8.80
N LEU A 21 14.88 -5.37 -9.54
CA LEU A 21 15.08 -5.31 -10.98
C LEU A 21 16.57 -5.30 -11.33
N SER A 22 17.40 -4.55 -10.60
CA SER A 22 18.86 -4.57 -10.75
C SER A 22 19.47 -5.95 -10.49
N SER A 23 18.88 -6.75 -9.58
CA SER A 23 19.30 -8.14 -9.36
C SER A 23 18.95 -9.08 -10.52
N LEU A 24 17.89 -8.79 -11.29
CA LEU A 24 17.44 -9.61 -12.42
C LEU A 24 18.06 -9.17 -13.75
N PHE A 25 18.30 -7.87 -13.91
CA PHE A 25 18.80 -7.24 -15.13
C PHE A 25 20.12 -6.52 -14.83
N PRO A 26 21.26 -7.23 -14.86
CA PRO A 26 22.55 -6.61 -14.62
C PRO A 26 22.80 -5.48 -15.64
N GLY A 27 23.10 -4.28 -15.14
CA GLY A 27 23.27 -3.07 -15.94
C GLY A 27 22.12 -2.05 -15.82
N THR A 28 21.01 -2.40 -15.16
CA THR A 28 20.01 -1.41 -14.73
C THR A 28 20.37 -0.88 -13.34
N ASP A 29 20.54 0.43 -13.24
CA ASP A 29 20.77 1.14 -11.97
C ASP A 29 19.65 2.17 -11.84
N PHE A 30 18.82 2.02 -10.81
CA PHE A 30 17.69 2.91 -10.53
C PHE A 30 18.11 3.89 -9.45
N THR A 31 18.15 5.17 -9.80
CA THR A 31 18.51 6.23 -8.87
C THR A 31 17.34 6.62 -7.96
N GLN A 32 17.64 7.29 -6.83
CA GLN A 32 16.63 7.77 -5.88
C GLN A 32 15.53 8.64 -6.54
N TRP A 33 15.88 9.34 -7.61
CA TRP A 33 14.97 10.19 -8.37
C TRP A 33 13.95 9.38 -9.19
N GLU A 34 14.29 8.15 -9.59
CA GLU A 34 13.45 7.27 -10.40
C GLU A 34 12.56 6.35 -9.55
N TRP A 35 12.83 6.25 -8.24
CA TRP A 35 12.08 5.38 -7.34
C TRP A 35 10.58 5.74 -7.26
N PRO A 36 10.16 7.01 -7.11
CA PRO A 36 8.75 7.35 -7.11
C PRO A 36 8.05 6.95 -8.41
N ASP A 37 8.65 7.23 -9.57
CA ASP A 37 8.09 6.87 -10.86
C ASP A 37 7.94 5.36 -11.01
N LEU A 38 8.91 4.58 -10.51
CA LEU A 38 8.84 3.12 -10.51
C LEU A 38 7.69 2.62 -9.62
N ALA A 39 7.53 3.22 -8.44
CA ALA A 39 6.46 2.90 -7.50
C ALA A 39 5.07 3.18 -8.09
N GLU A 40 4.90 4.33 -8.75
CA GLU A 40 3.66 4.75 -9.40
C GLU A 40 3.32 3.84 -10.59
N ALA A 41 4.31 3.49 -11.42
CA ALA A 41 4.11 2.58 -12.54
C ALA A 41 3.61 1.20 -12.07
N LEU A 42 4.15 0.69 -10.96
CA LEU A 42 3.69 -0.56 -10.34
C LEU A 42 2.28 -0.44 -9.76
N ALA A 43 2.00 0.63 -9.03
CA ALA A 43 0.67 0.86 -8.45
C ALA A 43 -0.39 0.94 -9.55
N ALA A 44 -0.13 1.66 -10.64
CA ALA A 44 -1.05 1.77 -11.78
C ALA A 44 -1.41 0.38 -12.37
N ILE A 45 -0.42 -0.49 -12.58
CA ILE A 45 -0.65 -1.85 -13.09
C ILE A 45 -1.52 -2.68 -12.13
N VAL A 46 -1.25 -2.60 -10.83
CA VAL A 46 -2.00 -3.36 -9.82
C VAL A 46 -3.42 -2.84 -9.68
N GLN A 47 -3.60 -1.51 -9.68
CA GLN A 47 -4.90 -0.85 -9.59
C GLN A 47 -5.83 -1.28 -10.73
N GLU A 48 -5.33 -1.36 -11.96
CA GLU A 48 -6.10 -1.82 -13.12
C GLU A 48 -6.52 -3.29 -13.01
N GLN A 49 -5.72 -4.14 -12.37
CA GLN A 49 -6.00 -5.58 -12.24
C GLN A 49 -6.91 -5.92 -11.06
N ALA A 50 -6.74 -5.21 -9.95
CA ALA A 50 -7.38 -5.57 -8.68
C ALA A 50 -8.74 -4.86 -8.45
N ASP A 51 -9.12 -3.90 -9.29
CA ASP A 51 -10.28 -3.02 -9.06
C ASP A 51 -10.30 -2.49 -7.61
N ALA A 52 -9.13 -2.04 -7.14
CA ALA A 52 -8.86 -1.70 -5.76
C ALA A 52 -8.26 -0.30 -5.65
N HIS A 53 -8.44 0.34 -4.49
CA HIS A 53 -7.83 1.64 -4.20
C HIS A 53 -6.44 1.43 -3.62
N LEU A 54 -5.42 2.02 -4.24
CA LEU A 54 -4.05 1.99 -3.75
C LEU A 54 -3.72 3.37 -3.19
N ILE A 55 -3.29 3.42 -1.93
CA ILE A 55 -2.95 4.64 -1.20
C ILE A 55 -1.56 4.48 -0.63
N TYR A 56 -0.69 5.47 -0.78
CA TYR A 56 0.62 5.44 -0.14
C TYR A 56 0.51 5.89 1.31
N HIS A 57 1.29 5.27 2.20
CA HIS A 57 1.27 5.60 3.63
C HIS A 57 1.60 7.08 3.88
N GLU A 58 2.42 7.70 3.04
CA GLU A 58 2.76 9.14 3.12
C GLU A 58 1.59 10.08 2.76
N GLU A 59 0.51 9.55 2.18
CA GLU A 59 -0.71 10.30 1.87
C GLU A 59 -1.75 10.22 3.00
N LEU A 60 -1.51 9.35 3.99
CA LEU A 60 -2.35 9.23 5.17
C LEU A 60 -1.95 10.26 6.23
N ASP A 61 -2.92 10.68 7.03
CA ASP A 61 -2.68 11.53 8.18
C ASP A 61 -2.02 10.71 9.31
N ASP A 62 -0.75 11.01 9.61
CA ASP A 62 0.05 10.34 10.66
C ASP A 62 -0.55 10.48 12.07
N THR A 63 -1.47 11.42 12.28
CA THR A 63 -2.14 11.61 13.58
C THR A 63 -3.32 10.67 13.80
N LEU A 64 -3.80 10.03 12.73
CA LEU A 64 -4.94 9.11 12.74
C LEU A 64 -4.49 7.66 12.60
N SER A 65 -5.37 6.75 12.99
CA SER A 65 -5.20 5.36 12.56
C SER A 65 -5.40 5.27 11.04
N VAL A 66 -4.73 4.31 10.38
CA VAL A 66 -4.88 4.08 8.94
C VAL A 66 -6.34 3.93 8.53
N LYS A 67 -7.13 3.23 9.34
CA LYS A 67 -8.57 3.09 9.13
C LYS A 67 -9.29 4.43 9.16
N ASP A 68 -9.06 5.25 10.19
CA ASP A 68 -9.75 6.54 10.33
C ASP A 68 -9.36 7.51 9.21
N ALA A 69 -8.08 7.51 8.79
CA ALA A 69 -7.60 8.30 7.66
C ALA A 69 -8.29 7.88 6.35
N LEU A 70 -8.38 6.56 6.07
CA LEU A 70 -9.06 6.05 4.88
C LEU A 70 -10.57 6.36 4.88
N MET A 71 -11.24 6.24 6.02
CA MET A 71 -12.65 6.58 6.13
C MET A 71 -12.91 8.08 5.94
N ARG A 72 -12.05 8.94 6.52
CA ARG A 72 -12.21 10.40 6.47
C ARG A 72 -11.86 10.98 5.10
N ASP A 73 -10.72 10.57 4.54
CA ASP A 73 -10.10 11.26 3.40
C ASP A 73 -10.31 10.51 2.07
N PHE A 74 -10.58 9.20 2.14
CA PHE A 74 -10.70 8.32 0.95
C PHE A 74 -12.08 7.65 0.84
N GLY A 75 -13.00 7.92 1.78
CA GLY A 75 -14.38 7.44 1.73
C GLY A 75 -14.56 5.95 1.99
N ALA A 76 -13.60 5.30 2.65
CA ALA A 76 -13.72 3.89 3.01
C ALA A 76 -14.93 3.65 3.94
N GLY A 77 -15.68 2.59 3.65
CA GLY A 77 -16.79 2.10 4.46
C GLY A 77 -16.33 1.19 5.60
N ILE A 78 -17.25 0.93 6.55
CA ILE A 78 -16.97 0.07 7.71
C ILE A 78 -16.70 -1.39 7.29
N ASP A 79 -17.33 -1.85 6.22
CA ASP A 79 -17.22 -3.23 5.72
C ASP A 79 -16.13 -3.38 4.63
N ASP A 80 -15.39 -2.32 4.30
CA ASP A 80 -14.36 -2.37 3.28
C ASP A 80 -13.08 -3.04 3.79
N GLU A 81 -12.39 -3.74 2.89
CA GLU A 81 -11.18 -4.47 3.25
C GLU A 81 -9.97 -3.54 3.16
N ILE A 82 -9.23 -3.42 4.27
CA ILE A 82 -8.00 -2.63 4.33
C ILE A 82 -6.82 -3.58 4.46
N ILE A 83 -5.87 -3.47 3.54
CA ILE A 83 -4.68 -4.31 3.46
C ILE A 83 -3.45 -3.40 3.52
N GLU A 84 -2.77 -3.41 4.66
CA GLU A 84 -1.52 -2.68 4.83
C GLU A 84 -0.34 -3.52 4.34
N ILE A 85 0.52 -2.91 3.52
CA ILE A 85 1.71 -3.52 2.96
C ILE A 85 2.93 -2.88 3.61
N HIS A 86 3.65 -3.68 4.40
CA HIS A 86 4.92 -3.27 4.98
C HIS A 86 6.05 -4.09 4.40
N PHE A 87 7.21 -3.47 4.15
CA PHE A 87 8.45 -4.18 3.81
C PHE A 87 9.28 -4.42 5.08
N GLY A 88 9.53 -5.69 5.40
CA GLY A 88 10.56 -6.08 6.37
C GLY A 88 11.98 -5.97 5.82
N ALA A 89 12.95 -6.59 6.50
CA ALA A 89 14.37 -6.59 6.10
C ALA A 89 14.66 -7.24 4.72
N GLY A 90 13.67 -7.90 4.12
CA GLY A 90 13.73 -8.39 2.74
C GLY A 90 12.40 -8.18 2.01
N LEU A 91 12.46 -8.16 0.68
CA LEU A 91 11.34 -7.98 -0.26
C LEU A 91 10.13 -8.92 -0.02
N MET A 92 10.31 -10.02 0.72
CA MET A 92 9.28 -11.05 0.93
C MET A 92 8.70 -11.11 2.35
N GLN A 93 8.93 -10.12 3.20
CA GLN A 93 8.18 -10.01 4.47
C GLN A 93 7.04 -9.02 4.31
N PHE A 94 5.93 -9.51 3.75
CA PHE A 94 4.66 -8.81 3.72
C PHE A 94 3.91 -9.09 5.02
N PHE A 95 3.74 -8.08 5.87
CA PHE A 95 2.82 -8.18 6.99
C PHE A 95 1.43 -7.79 6.53
N HIS A 96 0.62 -8.78 6.15
CA HIS A 96 -0.78 -8.58 5.82
C HIS A 96 -1.60 -8.48 7.10
N GLN A 97 -1.85 -7.28 7.61
CA GLN A 97 -2.81 -7.08 8.71
C GLN A 97 -4.20 -6.92 8.11
N ARG A 98 -5.02 -7.98 8.22
CA ARG A 98 -6.42 -7.95 7.78
C ARG A 98 -7.28 -7.50 8.96
N TRP A 99 -7.86 -6.30 8.86
CA TRP A 99 -8.85 -5.83 9.82
C TRP A 99 -10.25 -6.16 9.30
N ALA A 100 -10.90 -7.15 9.91
CA ALA A 100 -12.35 -7.28 9.81
C ALA A 100 -12.95 -6.34 10.85
N ALA A 101 -13.69 -5.31 10.42
CA ALA A 101 -14.39 -4.45 11.36
C ALA A 101 -15.38 -5.31 12.16
N GLU A 102 -15.17 -5.39 13.47
CA GLU A 102 -16.08 -6.07 14.37
C GLU A 102 -17.48 -5.47 14.22
N SER A 103 -18.42 -6.29 13.78
CA SER A 103 -19.84 -5.98 13.82
C SER A 103 -20.23 -5.66 15.26
N LEU A 104 -20.58 -4.40 15.53
CA LEU A 104 -21.15 -3.97 16.81
C LEU A 104 -22.22 -4.97 17.28
N PRO A 105 -22.16 -5.47 18.53
CA PRO A 105 -23.23 -6.31 19.05
C PRO A 105 -24.50 -5.48 19.09
N ARG A 106 -25.51 -5.95 18.36
CA ARG A 106 -26.87 -5.42 18.37
C ARG A 106 -27.38 -5.46 19.82
N ALA A 107 -27.48 -4.29 20.45
CA ALA A 107 -28.11 -4.15 21.75
C ALA A 107 -29.56 -4.66 21.68
N ALA A 108 -29.92 -5.55 22.60
CA ALA A 108 -31.28 -6.02 22.86
C ALA A 108 -31.64 -5.68 24.31
#